data_AF-A0A973KJP5-F1
#
_entry.id   AF-A0A973KJP5-F1
#
_cell.length_a   1.000
_cell.length_b   1.000
_cell.length_c   1.000
_cell.angle_alpha   90.00
_cell.angle_beta   90.00
_cell.angle_gamma   90.00
#
_symmetry.space_group_name_H-M   'P 1'
#
loop_
_entity.id
_entity.type
_entity.pdbx_description
1 polymer ?
#
loop_
_entity_poly.entity_id
_entity_poly.type
_entity_poly.pdbx_seq_one_letter_code
_entity_poly.pdbx_strand_id
1 'polypeptide(L)'
;FRGELYQLGRLQFERTRPGQRTARTLTAGGLDLTDGALCLNLHIPDHLGPLSPASCERSLALAAEFFARHYPEEKFRAALCHSWLLDPQLREYLPAGSNILRFQERFRLAREDREQADTEPVQFVFGDPELPVATLPRRTAVERAVGDHLRAGGHWYIGHGWFPL
;
A
#
# COMPACT_ATOMS: atom_id res chain seq x y z
N PHE A 1 -8.12 -20.67 -6.22
CA PHE A 1 -7.33 -19.52 -6.71
C PHE A 1 -7.95 -19.03 -8.02
N ARG A 2 -8.23 -17.72 -8.16
CA ARG A 2 -8.86 -17.13 -9.36
C ARG A 2 -7.86 -16.66 -10.43
N GLY A 3 -6.55 -16.75 -10.16
CA GLY A 3 -5.51 -16.30 -11.10
C GLY A 3 -5.50 -14.77 -11.29
N GLU A 4 -5.80 -14.01 -10.24
CA GLU A 4 -5.96 -12.56 -10.35
C GLU A 4 -4.77 -11.78 -9.77
N LEU A 5 -3.88 -12.43 -8.98
CA LEU A 5 -2.73 -11.84 -8.29
C LEU A 5 -1.40 -12.30 -8.90
N TYR A 6 -0.52 -11.36 -9.23
CA TYR A 6 0.76 -11.60 -9.91
C TYR A 6 1.93 -10.99 -9.13
N GLN A 7 2.92 -11.81 -8.77
CA GLN A 7 4.18 -11.34 -8.19
C GLN A 7 5.10 -10.82 -9.30
N LEU A 8 5.27 -9.51 -9.41
CA LEU A 8 6.09 -8.89 -10.46
C LEU A 8 7.18 -8.03 -9.81
N GLY A 9 8.33 -8.65 -9.55
CA GLY A 9 9.42 -8.02 -8.81
C GLY A 9 9.13 -7.99 -7.30
N ARG A 10 9.23 -6.81 -6.69
CA ARG A 10 9.02 -6.60 -5.25
C ARG A 10 7.55 -6.51 -4.86
N LEU A 11 6.68 -6.12 -5.79
CA LEU A 11 5.27 -5.85 -5.54
C LEU A 11 4.40 -6.92 -6.21
N GLN A 12 3.21 -7.10 -5.67
CA GLN A 12 2.18 -7.94 -6.26
C GLN A 12 1.06 -7.08 -6.83
N PHE A 13 0.46 -7.53 -7.92
CA PHE A 13 -0.57 -6.80 -8.63
C PHE A 13 -1.80 -7.68 -8.83
N GLU A 14 -2.94 -7.20 -8.37
CA GLU A 14 -4.23 -7.84 -8.53
C GLU A 14 -5.11 -7.04 -9.48
N ARG A 15 -5.63 -7.69 -10.53
CA ARG A 15 -6.60 -7.05 -11.42
C ARG A 15 -7.90 -6.83 -10.67
N THR A 16 -8.43 -5.62 -10.67
CA THR A 16 -9.67 -5.32 -9.96
C THR A 16 -10.53 -4.29 -10.68
N ARG A 17 -11.83 -4.32 -10.37
CA ARG A 17 -12.75 -3.23 -10.72
C ARG A 17 -12.83 -2.29 -9.52
N PRO A 18 -12.65 -0.96 -9.70
CA PRO A 18 -12.80 -0.04 -8.59
C PRO A 18 -14.24 -0.08 -8.08
N GLY A 19 -14.43 -0.22 -6.78
CA GLY A 19 -15.74 -0.04 -6.16
C GLY A 19 -16.25 1.40 -6.35
N GLN A 20 -17.56 1.63 -6.17
CA GLN A 20 -18.18 2.93 -6.43
C GLN A 20 -17.46 4.11 -5.78
N ARG A 21 -17.00 3.95 -4.53
CA ARG A 21 -16.29 5.01 -3.80
C ARG A 21 -14.92 5.31 -4.40
N THR A 22 -14.11 4.28 -4.67
CA THR A 22 -12.82 4.44 -5.33
C THR A 22 -12.99 5.07 -6.71
N ALA A 23 -13.98 4.62 -7.49
CA ALA A 23 -14.25 5.18 -8.81
C ALA A 23 -14.53 6.69 -8.76
N ARG A 24 -15.35 7.15 -7.80
CA ARG A 24 -15.61 8.59 -7.59
C ARG A 24 -14.32 9.36 -7.29
N THR A 25 -13.45 8.83 -6.43
CA THR A 25 -12.17 9.48 -6.10
C THR A 25 -11.24 9.57 -7.31
N LEU A 26 -11.11 8.48 -8.08
CA LEU A 26 -10.28 8.46 -9.29
C LEU A 26 -10.80 9.45 -10.34
N THR A 27 -12.12 9.51 -10.55
CA THR A 27 -12.75 10.47 -11.47
C THR A 27 -12.59 11.91 -11.01
N ALA A 28 -12.77 12.19 -9.71
CA ALA A 28 -12.47 13.51 -9.16
C ALA A 28 -10.99 13.89 -9.32
N GLY A 29 -10.10 12.89 -9.33
CA GLY A 29 -8.67 13.03 -9.61
C GLY A 29 -8.30 13.14 -11.10
N GLY A 30 -9.30 13.22 -11.99
CA GLY A 30 -9.13 13.41 -13.43
C GLY A 30 -9.03 12.13 -14.27
N LEU A 31 -9.29 10.95 -13.68
CA LEU A 31 -9.27 9.71 -14.43
C LEU A 31 -10.62 9.37 -15.06
N ASP A 32 -10.59 9.10 -16.35
CA ASP A 32 -11.71 8.56 -17.08
C ASP A 32 -11.84 7.04 -16.82
N LEU A 33 -12.93 6.67 -16.15
CA LEU A 33 -13.26 5.29 -15.78
C LEU A 33 -14.45 4.72 -16.56
N THR A 34 -14.77 5.31 -17.71
CA THR A 34 -15.76 4.75 -18.64
C THR A 34 -15.30 3.39 -19.21
N ASP A 35 -16.21 2.65 -19.85
CA ASP A 35 -15.92 1.43 -20.62
C ASP A 35 -15.24 0.28 -19.85
N GLY A 36 -15.68 0.02 -18.62
CA GLY A 36 -15.22 -1.16 -17.88
C GLY A 36 -13.77 -1.08 -17.40
N ALA A 37 -13.23 0.14 -17.28
CA ALA A 37 -11.90 0.44 -16.76
C ALA A 37 -11.53 -0.41 -15.53
N LEU A 38 -10.32 -0.96 -15.58
CA LEU A 38 -9.74 -1.74 -14.50
C LEU A 38 -8.69 -0.92 -13.74
N CYS A 39 -8.36 -1.42 -12.56
CA CYS A 39 -7.25 -0.95 -11.75
C CYS A 39 -6.35 -2.13 -11.38
N LEU A 40 -5.12 -1.83 -10.98
CA LEU A 40 -4.23 -2.79 -10.37
C LEU A 40 -4.16 -2.52 -8.87
N ASN A 41 -4.70 -3.42 -8.06
CA ASN A 41 -4.54 -3.36 -6.62
C ASN A 41 -3.14 -3.90 -6.25
N LEU A 42 -2.36 -3.07 -5.58
CA LEU A 42 -0.95 -3.28 -5.31
C LEU A 42 -0.80 -3.81 -3.88
N HIS A 43 -0.17 -4.98 -3.77
CA HIS A 43 0.10 -5.66 -2.51
C HIS A 43 1.61 -5.73 -2.24
N ILE A 44 1.97 -5.72 -0.96
CA ILE A 44 3.35 -5.64 -0.48
C ILE A 44 3.68 -6.90 0.33
N PRO A 45 4.34 -7.90 -0.29
CA PRO A 45 4.84 -9.06 0.45
C PRO A 45 5.88 -8.65 1.49
N ASP A 46 5.89 -9.30 2.64
CA ASP A 46 6.83 -9.07 3.74
C ASP A 46 8.22 -9.71 3.52
N HIS A 47 8.30 -10.75 2.69
CA HIS A 47 9.47 -11.63 2.54
C HIS A 47 10.38 -11.32 1.34
N LEU A 48 10.13 -10.25 0.58
CA LEU A 48 10.87 -9.93 -0.66
C LEU A 48 11.88 -8.78 -0.51
N GLY A 49 12.38 -8.56 0.70
CA GLY A 49 13.38 -7.54 1.00
C GLY A 49 12.81 -6.12 1.08
N PRO A 50 13.67 -5.08 1.08
CA PRO A 50 13.25 -3.70 1.32
C PRO A 50 12.43 -3.11 0.16
N LEU A 51 11.50 -2.20 0.48
CA LEU A 51 10.74 -1.36 -0.47
C LEU A 51 11.61 -0.24 -1.09
N SER A 52 12.81 -0.58 -1.58
CA SER A 52 13.69 0.43 -2.19
C SER A 52 13.02 1.09 -3.40
N PRO A 53 13.26 2.39 -3.66
CA PRO A 53 12.70 3.08 -4.84
C PRO A 53 12.90 2.31 -6.15
N ALA A 54 14.12 1.83 -6.39
CA ALA A 54 14.47 1.05 -7.58
C ALA A 54 13.69 -0.27 -7.69
N SER A 55 13.47 -0.98 -6.56
CA SER A 55 12.68 -2.21 -6.57
C SER A 55 11.20 -1.95 -6.86
N CYS A 56 10.65 -0.84 -6.38
CA CYS A 56 9.28 -0.43 -6.66
C CYS A 56 9.13 -0.03 -8.14
N GLU A 57 10.04 0.79 -8.67
CA GLU A 57 10.07 1.19 -10.08
C GLU A 57 10.18 -0.01 -11.01
N ARG A 58 11.08 -0.96 -10.71
CA ARG A 58 11.21 -2.20 -11.47
C ARG A 58 9.92 -3.02 -11.45
N SER A 59 9.22 -3.07 -10.31
CA SER A 59 7.95 -3.82 -10.20
C SER A 59 6.86 -3.20 -11.06
N LEU A 60 6.78 -1.87 -11.10
CA LEU A 60 5.82 -1.14 -11.93
C LEU A 60 6.10 -1.30 -13.42
N ALA A 61 7.38 -1.26 -13.83
CA ALA A 61 7.77 -1.53 -15.21
C ALA A 61 7.39 -2.95 -15.64
N LEU A 62 7.66 -3.95 -14.79
CA LEU A 62 7.24 -5.33 -15.03
C LEU A 62 5.72 -5.47 -15.13
N ALA A 63 4.96 -4.77 -14.29
CA ALA A 63 3.50 -4.75 -14.37
C ALA A 63 3.01 -4.19 -15.70
N ALA A 64 3.54 -3.04 -16.14
CA ALA A 64 3.18 -2.44 -17.42
C ALA A 64 3.42 -3.41 -18.60
N GLU A 65 4.59 -4.06 -18.65
CA GLU A 65 4.92 -5.04 -19.69
C GLU A 65 4.03 -6.29 -19.61
N PHE A 66 3.82 -6.82 -18.41
CA PHE A 66 3.05 -8.05 -18.19
C PHE A 66 1.59 -7.88 -18.60
N PHE A 67 0.91 -6.83 -18.11
CA PHE A 67 -0.51 -6.63 -18.40
C PHE A 67 -0.75 -6.24 -19.85
N ALA A 68 0.15 -5.46 -20.49
CA ALA A 68 0.05 -5.18 -21.92
C ALA A 68 0.19 -6.46 -22.78
N ARG A 69 1.05 -7.40 -22.37
CA ARG A 69 1.27 -8.66 -23.11
C ARG A 69 0.14 -9.68 -22.90
N HIS A 70 -0.31 -9.84 -21.66
CA HIS A 70 -1.20 -10.94 -21.27
C HIS A 70 -2.67 -10.54 -21.23
N TYR A 71 -2.96 -9.24 -21.13
CA TYR A 71 -4.32 -8.68 -21.08
C TYR A 71 -4.46 -7.45 -21.99
N PRO A 72 -4.15 -7.56 -23.30
CA PRO A 72 -4.08 -6.41 -24.20
C PRO A 72 -5.41 -5.67 -24.39
N GLU A 73 -6.54 -6.36 -24.19
CA GLU A 73 -7.88 -5.77 -24.29
C GLU A 73 -8.32 -5.04 -23.01
N GLU A 74 -7.57 -5.18 -21.91
CA GLU A 74 -7.91 -4.58 -20.62
C GLU A 74 -7.17 -3.25 -20.43
N LYS A 75 -7.94 -2.21 -20.10
CA LYS A 75 -7.40 -0.87 -19.83
C LYS A 75 -7.30 -0.64 -18.32
N PHE A 76 -6.08 -0.68 -17.81
CA PHE A 76 -5.77 -0.35 -16.42
C PHE A 76 -5.51 1.15 -16.28
N ARG A 77 -6.35 1.86 -15.51
CA ARG A 77 -6.28 3.33 -15.40
C ARG A 77 -5.52 3.83 -14.18
N ALA A 78 -5.40 3.00 -13.15
CA ALA A 78 -4.74 3.37 -11.90
C ALA A 78 -4.18 2.15 -11.17
N ALA A 79 -3.13 2.41 -10.39
CA ALA A 79 -2.73 1.55 -9.30
C ALA A 79 -3.41 2.02 -8.01
N LEU A 80 -3.87 1.06 -7.21
CA LEU A 80 -4.51 1.26 -5.92
C LEU A 80 -3.66 0.58 -4.85
N CYS A 81 -3.58 1.14 -3.65
CA CYS A 81 -2.95 0.47 -2.52
C CYS A 81 -3.69 0.85 -1.24
N HIS A 82 -4.07 -0.14 -0.45
CA HIS A 82 -4.67 0.05 0.86
C HIS A 82 -3.75 -0.60 1.89
N SER A 83 -3.12 0.21 2.74
CA SER A 83 -2.12 -0.31 3.68
C SER A 83 -1.91 0.65 4.85
N TRP A 84 -1.58 0.09 6.02
CA TRP A 84 -1.06 0.85 7.17
C TRP A 84 0.23 1.60 6.83
N LEU A 85 0.99 1.10 5.85
CA LEU A 85 2.17 1.81 5.33
C LEU A 85 1.84 3.12 4.63
N LEU A 86 0.56 3.42 4.38
CA LEU A 86 0.10 4.70 3.83
C LEU A 86 -0.45 5.65 4.89
N ASP A 87 -0.36 5.31 6.17
CA ASP A 87 -0.71 6.21 7.26
C ASP A 87 0.29 7.39 7.33
N PRO A 88 -0.17 8.65 7.17
CA PRO A 88 0.70 9.82 7.22
C PRO A 88 1.39 10.02 8.58
N GLN A 89 0.84 9.48 9.68
CA GLN A 89 1.43 9.55 11.02
C GLN A 89 2.83 8.93 11.05
N LEU A 90 3.15 7.98 10.15
CA LEU A 90 4.49 7.40 10.05
C LEU A 90 5.59 8.44 9.78
N ARG A 91 5.24 9.60 9.19
CA ARG A 91 6.20 10.69 8.92
C ARG A 91 6.72 11.35 10.20
N GLU A 92 5.99 11.25 11.31
CA GLU A 92 6.41 11.79 12.61
C GLU A 92 7.51 10.93 13.26
N TYR A 93 7.58 9.65 12.89
CA TYR A 93 8.46 8.67 13.55
C TYR A 93 9.62 8.18 12.68
N LEU A 94 9.41 8.10 11.37
CA LEU A 94 10.39 7.54 10.45
C LEU A 94 11.38 8.61 9.95
N PRO A 95 12.66 8.25 9.74
CA PRO A 95 13.61 9.20 9.16
C PRO A 95 13.21 9.57 7.73
N ALA A 96 13.51 10.80 7.30
CA ALA A 96 13.17 11.31 5.97
C ALA A 96 13.70 10.43 4.81
N GLY A 97 14.78 9.67 5.03
CA GLY A 97 15.34 8.73 4.07
C GLY A 97 14.62 7.38 3.99
N SER A 98 13.59 7.13 4.81
CA SER A 98 12.88 5.85 4.90
C SER A 98 12.27 5.43 3.57
N ASN A 99 12.48 4.16 3.21
CA ASN A 99 11.84 3.55 2.05
C ASN A 99 10.31 3.55 2.14
N ILE A 100 9.74 3.47 3.36
CA ILE A 100 8.29 3.54 3.56
C ILE A 100 7.78 4.92 3.17
N LEU A 101 8.42 6.00 3.63
CA LEU A 101 8.00 7.36 3.30
C LEU A 101 8.15 7.65 1.80
N ARG A 102 9.25 7.18 1.18
CA ARG A 102 9.41 7.27 -0.28
C ARG A 102 8.33 6.48 -1.03
N PHE A 103 7.94 5.31 -0.53
CA PHE A 103 6.84 4.53 -1.10
C PHE A 103 5.52 5.30 -1.00
N GLN A 104 5.21 5.90 0.15
CA GLN A 104 4.02 6.74 0.36
C GLN A 104 3.93 7.91 -0.63
N GLU A 105 5.06 8.57 -0.92
CA GLU A 105 5.12 9.74 -1.81
C GLU A 105 4.70 9.46 -3.26
N ARG A 106 4.57 8.18 -3.65
CA ARG A 106 4.05 7.78 -4.97
C ARG A 106 2.54 7.94 -5.08
N PHE A 107 1.83 8.02 -3.95
CA PHE A 107 0.38 7.96 -3.91
C PHE A 107 -0.24 9.33 -3.66
N ARG A 108 -1.35 9.57 -4.36
CA ARG A 108 -2.37 10.52 -3.93
C ARG A 108 -3.24 9.81 -2.90
N LEU A 109 -3.39 10.40 -1.72
CA LEU A 109 -4.29 9.86 -0.71
C LEU A 109 -5.74 10.08 -1.14
N ALA A 110 -6.48 8.99 -1.27
CA ALA A 110 -7.91 8.99 -1.58
C ALA A 110 -8.75 9.36 -0.36
N ARG A 111 -8.33 8.87 0.82
CA ARG A 111 -8.95 9.11 2.12
C ARG A 111 -8.05 8.57 3.23
N GLU A 112 -8.25 9.10 4.43
CA GLU A 112 -7.87 8.45 5.69
C GLU A 112 -9.09 7.68 6.17
N ASP A 113 -8.92 6.40 6.51
CA ASP A 113 -9.95 5.71 7.28
C ASP A 113 -9.93 6.23 8.72
N ARG A 114 -11.11 6.31 9.35
CA ARG A 114 -11.22 6.76 10.76
C ARG A 114 -11.32 5.60 11.72
N GLU A 115 -11.44 4.38 11.19
CA GLU A 115 -11.44 3.15 11.96
C GLU A 115 -10.01 2.78 12.36
N GLN A 116 -9.82 2.51 13.64
CA GLN A 116 -8.52 2.11 14.20
C GLN A 116 -8.12 0.75 13.62
N ALA A 117 -6.86 0.64 13.21
CA ALA A 117 -6.30 -0.49 12.49
C ALA A 117 -5.02 -1.00 13.16
N ASP A 118 -4.96 -0.97 14.50
CA ASP A 118 -3.74 -1.22 15.27
C ASP A 118 -3.15 -2.63 15.08
N THR A 119 -3.99 -3.63 14.78
CA THR A 119 -3.58 -5.03 14.64
C THR A 119 -2.74 -5.28 13.38
N GLU A 120 -3.00 -4.55 12.29
CA GLU A 120 -2.27 -4.71 11.02
C GLU A 120 -0.78 -4.34 11.10
N PRO A 121 -0.38 -3.13 11.55
CA PRO A 121 1.03 -2.83 11.74
C PRO A 121 1.67 -3.75 12.78
N VAL A 122 0.92 -4.19 13.81
CA VAL A 122 1.47 -5.14 14.80
C VAL A 122 1.76 -6.50 14.16
N GLN A 123 0.82 -7.05 13.39
CA GLN A 123 1.00 -8.29 12.64
C GLN A 123 2.18 -8.19 11.66
N PHE A 124 2.24 -7.14 10.84
CA PHE A 124 3.27 -7.03 9.80
C PHE A 124 4.67 -6.69 10.32
N VAL A 125 4.77 -6.01 11.47
CA VAL A 125 6.07 -5.63 12.04
C VAL A 125 6.60 -6.68 13.03
N PHE A 126 5.71 -7.34 13.78
CA PHE A 126 6.10 -8.24 14.88
C PHE A 126 5.70 -9.70 14.67
N GLY A 127 4.85 -10.00 13.67
CA GLY A 127 4.47 -11.35 13.29
C GLY A 127 3.26 -11.93 14.03
N ASP A 128 2.77 -11.25 15.07
CA ASP A 128 1.62 -11.67 15.88
C ASP A 128 0.78 -10.45 16.28
N PRO A 129 -0.47 -10.30 15.77
CA PRO A 129 -1.34 -9.15 16.05
C PRO A 129 -1.77 -9.04 17.51
N GLU A 130 -1.72 -10.14 18.28
CA GLU A 130 -2.22 -10.19 19.65
C GLU A 130 -1.14 -9.87 20.69
N LEU A 131 0.09 -9.52 20.25
CA LEU A 131 1.16 -9.15 21.15
C LEU A 131 0.78 -7.94 22.00
N PRO A 132 0.88 -8.02 23.34
CA PRO A 132 0.58 -6.89 24.20
C PRO A 132 1.49 -5.71 23.88
N VAL A 133 0.90 -4.52 23.68
CA VAL A 133 1.61 -3.28 23.31
C VAL A 133 2.84 -3.01 24.20
N ALA A 134 2.73 -3.28 25.51
CA ALA A 134 3.82 -3.11 26.46
C ALA A 134 5.07 -3.93 26.11
N THR A 135 4.90 -5.11 25.48
CA THR A 135 5.94 -6.09 25.19
C THR A 135 6.59 -5.95 23.82
N LEU A 136 6.03 -5.09 22.94
CA LEU A 136 6.51 -4.94 21.56
C LEU A 136 8.00 -4.56 21.52
N PRO A 137 8.85 -5.31 20.78
CA PRO A 137 10.25 -4.96 20.57
C PRO A 137 10.46 -3.55 20.01
N ARG A 138 11.67 -2.99 20.21
CA ARG A 138 12.03 -1.60 19.84
C ARG A 138 13.37 -1.50 19.09
N ARG A 139 13.74 -2.54 18.36
CA ARG A 139 15.08 -2.73 17.74
C ARG A 139 15.24 -1.89 16.48
N THR A 140 14.21 -1.84 15.63
CA THR A 140 14.24 -1.08 14.37
C THR A 140 13.48 0.25 14.47
N ALA A 141 13.66 1.14 13.47
CA ALA A 141 12.93 2.39 13.42
C ALA A 141 11.42 2.19 13.30
N VAL A 142 10.97 1.20 12.53
CA VAL A 142 9.55 0.89 12.36
C VAL A 142 8.95 0.21 13.59
N GLU A 143 9.72 -0.67 14.26
CA GLU A 143 9.32 -1.25 15.55
C GLU A 143 9.11 -0.16 16.61
N ARG A 144 10.03 0.82 16.69
CA ARG A 144 9.88 1.98 17.57
C ARG A 144 8.70 2.85 17.19
N ALA A 145 8.52 3.17 15.90
CA ALA A 145 7.40 3.98 15.44
C ALA A 145 6.07 3.37 15.90
N VAL A 146 5.81 2.11 15.51
CA VAL A 146 4.55 1.43 15.82
C VAL A 146 4.36 1.28 17.32
N GLY A 147 5.37 0.75 18.02
CA GLY A 147 5.26 0.46 19.44
C GLY A 147 5.19 1.70 20.32
N ASP A 148 5.90 2.79 19.99
CA ASP A 148 5.89 4.00 20.81
C ASP A 148 4.60 4.80 20.62
N HIS A 149 4.07 4.84 19.39
CA HIS A 149 2.78 5.47 19.11
C HIS A 149 1.64 4.81 19.90
N LEU A 150 1.56 3.47 19.86
CA LEU A 150 0.55 2.71 20.61
C LEU A 150 0.71 2.86 22.13
N ARG A 151 1.95 2.88 22.65
CA ARG A 151 2.20 3.10 24.09
C ARG A 151 1.79 4.49 24.56
N ALA A 152 1.84 5.48 23.68
CA ALA A 152 1.38 6.84 23.96
C ALA A 152 -0.15 6.99 23.90
N GLY A 153 -0.89 5.90 23.61
CA GLY A 153 -2.34 5.92 23.43
C GLY A 153 -2.78 6.41 22.05
N GLY A 154 -1.85 6.50 21.09
CA GLY A 154 -2.16 6.74 19.69
C GLY A 154 -2.68 5.49 19.00
N HIS A 155 -3.26 5.66 17.80
CA HIS A 155 -3.79 4.60 16.96
C HIS A 155 -3.27 4.73 15.53
N TRP A 156 -3.12 3.58 14.87
CA TRP A 156 -2.76 3.49 13.45
C TRP A 156 -4.00 3.29 12.58
N TYR A 157 -3.91 3.71 11.33
CA TYR A 157 -5.01 3.69 10.38
C TYR A 157 -4.57 3.10 9.03
N ILE A 158 -5.56 2.62 8.26
CA ILE A 158 -5.33 2.22 6.88
C ILE A 158 -5.42 3.45 5.97
N GLY A 159 -4.29 3.76 5.31
CA GLY A 159 -4.25 4.73 4.24
C GLY A 159 -4.71 4.11 2.92
N HIS A 160 -5.51 4.87 2.16
CA HIS A 160 -5.93 4.49 0.82
C HIS A 160 -5.24 5.39 -0.20
N GLY A 161 -4.32 4.84 -0.97
CA GLY A 161 -3.55 5.55 -1.97
C GLY A 161 -3.87 5.12 -3.39
N TRP A 162 -3.69 6.04 -4.35
CA TRP A 162 -3.73 5.72 -5.77
C TRP A 162 -2.77 6.58 -6.59
N PHE A 163 -2.42 6.12 -7.79
CA PHE A 163 -1.77 6.93 -8.81
C PHE A 163 -2.16 6.46 -10.22
N PRO A 164 -2.14 7.35 -11.23
CA PRO A 164 -2.43 6.98 -12.62
C PRO A 164 -1.37 6.01 -13.17
N LEU A 165 -1.80 5.04 -13.97
CA LEU A 165 -0.93 4.16 -14.77
C LEU A 165 -0.80 4.67 -16.20
#